data_AF-R7FK81-F1
#
_entry.id   AF-R7FK81-F1
#
_cell.length_a   1.000
_cell.length_b   1.000
_cell.length_c   1.000
_cell.angle_alpha   90.00
_cell.angle_beta   90.00
_cell.angle_gamma   90.00
#
_symmetry.space_group_name_H-M   'P 1'
#
loop_
_entity.id
_entity.type
_entity.pdbx_description
1 polymer ?
#
loop_
_entity_poly.entity_id
_entity_poly.type
_entity_poly.pdbx_seq_one_letter_code
_entity_poly.pdbx_strand_id
1 'polypeptide(L)'
;MLRNEATYKLPLDKTTYRAIKMHTGTTIDVEAYLKDCISEYTDGESGNGLFNSDKKFFWSASLLRRMEKYETLKEKRSQAANARWNKERKKESKSNTKKKQKQCKCIKGYCISNANAYKKRYKSNTKLCKLNQIKSNQIKLNKIKLNEITSIFPSSYKAKKNKTLDDMMDDTEKMEYELMIHNCEMNIFTPELAIEMSEILKEMYMNPDTREKVQEINSKKLCYALKNYTIANTISQIKIPKAYFKKCVLSALEQTELSTQYDSDTIMMQISEAEE
;
A
#
# COMPACT_ATOMS: atom_id res chain seq x y z
N MET A 1 -7.28 8.35 20.57
CA MET A 1 -8.09 9.27 21.41
C MET A 1 -8.37 10.60 20.70
N LEU A 2 -7.41 11.53 20.56
CA LEU A 2 -7.68 12.87 19.98
C LEU A 2 -8.31 12.90 18.58
N ARG A 3 -7.99 11.95 17.70
CA ARG A 3 -8.51 11.92 16.31
C ARG A 3 -10.00 11.57 16.20
N ASN A 4 -10.57 10.98 17.25
CA ASN A 4 -11.95 10.49 17.23
C ASN A 4 -12.92 11.52 17.83
N GLU A 5 -12.40 12.55 18.49
CA GLU A 5 -13.21 13.65 19.02
C GLU A 5 -13.60 14.61 17.90
N ALA A 6 -14.87 15.04 17.88
CA ALA A 6 -15.40 15.90 16.82
C ALA A 6 -14.64 17.25 16.68
N THR A 7 -14.01 17.72 17.76
CA THR A 7 -13.24 18.97 17.80
C THR A 7 -11.73 18.75 17.84
N TYR A 8 -11.28 17.49 17.86
CA TYR A 8 -9.86 17.11 18.06
C TYR A 8 -9.22 17.68 19.33
N LYS A 9 -10.02 17.99 20.34
CA LYS A 9 -9.61 18.45 21.67
C LYS A 9 -10.01 17.42 22.71
N LEU A 10 -9.21 17.28 23.76
CA LEU A 10 -9.54 16.42 24.91
C LEU A 10 -9.75 17.26 26.17
N PRO A 11 -10.68 16.88 27.06
CA PRO A 11 -10.90 17.60 28.30
C PRO A 11 -9.71 17.42 29.26
N LEU A 12 -9.39 18.47 30.02
CA LEU A 12 -8.39 18.43 31.09
C LEU A 12 -9.03 17.96 32.40
N ASP A 13 -9.44 16.69 32.43
CA ASP A 13 -10.07 16.07 33.58
C ASP A 13 -9.42 14.74 33.97
N LYS A 14 -9.71 14.30 35.20
CA LYS A 14 -9.15 13.05 35.76
C LYS A 14 -9.54 11.82 34.94
N THR A 15 -10.70 11.84 34.30
CA THR A 15 -11.16 10.75 33.41
C THR A 15 -10.26 10.63 32.19
N THR A 16 -9.85 11.75 31.59
CA THR A 16 -8.92 11.76 30.45
C THR A 16 -7.54 11.28 30.85
N TYR A 17 -7.02 11.72 32.00
CA TYR A 17 -5.70 11.26 32.48
C TYR A 17 -5.69 9.75 32.75
N ARG A 18 -6.76 9.23 33.37
CA ARG A 18 -6.92 7.78 33.59
C ARG A 18 -6.98 7.01 32.28
N ALA A 19 -7.76 7.48 31.32
CA ALA A 19 -7.86 6.84 30.02
C ALA A 19 -6.51 6.82 29.28
N ILE A 20 -5.76 7.92 29.31
CA ILE A 20 -4.40 7.98 28.75
C ILE A 20 -3.48 6.98 29.46
N LYS A 21 -3.51 6.93 30.80
CA LYS A 21 -2.71 5.98 31.58
C LYS A 21 -3.05 4.53 31.23
N MET A 22 -4.33 4.19 31.14
CA MET A 22 -4.79 2.85 30.76
C MET A 22 -4.37 2.46 29.34
N HIS A 23 -4.50 3.37 28.37
CA HIS A 23 -4.13 3.10 26.98
C HIS A 23 -2.62 3.00 26.74
N THR A 24 -1.82 3.74 27.50
CA THR A 24 -0.36 3.76 27.33
C THR A 24 0.36 2.77 28.24
N GLY A 25 -0.32 2.21 29.25
CA GLY A 25 0.28 1.30 30.23
C GLY A 25 1.39 1.94 31.07
N THR A 26 1.48 3.28 31.10
CA THR A 26 2.58 3.99 31.76
C THR A 26 2.43 4.02 33.28
N THR A 27 3.56 3.99 33.98
CA THR A 27 3.64 4.18 35.43
C THR A 27 3.76 5.66 35.83
N ILE A 28 4.05 6.53 34.86
CA ILE A 28 4.28 7.97 35.06
C ILE A 28 3.00 8.67 35.55
N ASP A 29 3.17 9.77 36.29
CA ASP A 29 2.08 10.69 36.58
C ASP A 29 1.69 11.46 35.32
N VAL A 30 0.64 10.97 34.67
CA VAL A 30 0.09 11.52 33.43
C VAL A 30 -0.41 12.95 33.62
N GLU A 31 -0.92 13.33 34.80
CA GLU A 31 -1.43 14.68 35.03
C GLU A 31 -0.28 15.69 35.09
N ALA A 32 0.78 15.37 35.84
CA ALA A 32 1.98 16.21 35.90
C ALA A 32 2.63 16.34 34.52
N TYR A 33 2.87 15.21 33.86
CA TYR A 33 3.48 15.18 32.52
C TYR A 33 2.69 16.01 31.49
N LEU A 34 1.36 15.97 31.51
CA LEU A 34 0.53 16.78 30.62
C LEU A 34 0.63 18.26 30.91
N LYS A 35 0.74 18.65 32.18
CA LYS A 35 0.96 20.07 32.55
C LYS A 35 2.31 20.54 32.02
N ASP A 36 3.36 19.73 32.17
CA ASP A 36 4.70 20.07 31.67
C ASP A 36 4.69 20.24 30.13
N CYS A 37 3.97 19.36 29.42
CA CYS A 37 3.76 19.48 27.97
C CYS A 37 2.99 20.76 27.55
N ILE A 38 2.21 21.35 28.45
CA ILE A 38 1.48 22.59 28.21
C ILE A 38 2.32 23.82 28.59
N SER A 39 3.06 23.77 29.71
CA SER A 39 3.73 24.93 30.30
C SER A 39 5.23 25.01 30.07
N GLU A 40 5.95 23.89 30.06
CA GLU A 40 7.42 23.87 30.04
C GLU A 40 7.98 23.79 28.61
N TYR A 41 7.41 22.93 27.78
CA TYR A 41 7.86 22.72 26.40
C TYR A 41 7.26 23.75 25.44
N THR A 42 7.65 25.02 25.59
CA THR A 42 7.15 26.12 24.75
C THR A 42 8.12 26.50 23.63
N ASP A 43 7.59 26.77 22.45
CA ASP A 43 8.37 27.37 21.36
C ASP A 43 8.55 28.87 21.65
N GLY A 44 9.80 29.30 21.84
CA GLY A 44 10.16 30.65 22.29
C GLY A 44 9.67 31.81 21.40
N GLU A 45 9.21 31.52 20.19
CA GLU A 45 8.65 32.52 19.25
C GLU A 45 7.13 32.67 19.34
N SER A 46 6.40 31.64 19.76
CA SER A 46 4.92 31.62 19.68
C SER A 46 4.22 31.46 21.04
N GLY A 47 4.97 31.15 22.10
CA GLY A 47 4.45 30.95 23.46
C GLY A 47 3.51 29.73 23.58
N ASN A 48 3.42 28.91 22.52
CA ASN A 48 2.62 27.70 22.49
C ASN A 48 3.45 26.51 22.99
N GLY A 49 2.87 25.72 23.89
CA GLY A 49 3.45 24.46 24.35
C GLY A 49 3.36 23.34 23.31
N LEU A 50 3.95 22.19 23.61
CA LEU A 50 3.73 20.95 22.83
C LEU A 50 2.23 20.64 22.71
N PHE A 51 1.47 20.94 23.77
CA PHE A 51 0.02 21.07 23.72
C PHE A 51 -0.42 22.49 24.08
N ASN A 52 -1.45 22.96 23.39
CA ASN A 52 -2.17 24.18 23.74
C ASN A 52 -3.36 23.84 24.61
N SER A 53 -3.74 24.76 25.49
CA SER A 53 -4.90 24.58 26.36
C SER A 53 -5.70 25.87 26.52
N ASP A 54 -7.02 25.73 26.63
CA ASP A 54 -7.96 26.77 27.07
C ASP A 54 -8.39 26.59 28.53
N LYS A 55 -7.57 25.88 29.34
CA LYS A 55 -7.81 25.44 30.73
C LYS A 55 -8.91 24.39 30.90
N LYS A 56 -9.83 24.25 29.95
CA LYS A 56 -10.88 23.23 29.96
C LYS A 56 -10.53 22.03 29.08
N PHE A 57 -9.87 22.29 27.98
CA PHE A 57 -9.43 21.32 27.00
C PHE A 57 -7.96 21.54 26.66
N PHE A 58 -7.33 20.52 26.11
CA PHE A 58 -6.02 20.61 25.49
C PHE A 58 -6.01 19.97 24.10
N TRP A 59 -5.11 20.44 23.24
CA TRP A 59 -4.96 19.95 21.87
C TRP A 59 -3.56 20.20 21.33
N SER A 60 -3.20 19.46 20.27
CA SER A 60 -1.98 19.73 19.51
C SER A 60 -2.30 20.63 18.31
N ALA A 61 -1.65 21.78 18.22
CA ALA A 61 -1.79 22.69 17.07
C ALA A 61 -1.34 22.01 15.75
N SER A 62 -0.30 21.18 15.82
CA SER A 62 0.17 20.36 14.70
C SER A 62 -0.88 19.33 14.26
N LEU A 63 -1.57 18.69 15.21
CA LEU A 63 -2.67 17.78 14.88
C LEU A 63 -3.82 18.52 14.20
N LEU A 64 -4.25 19.67 14.71
CA LEU A 64 -5.34 20.46 14.10
C LEU A 64 -5.03 20.83 12.65
N ARG A 65 -3.82 21.32 12.36
CA ARG A 65 -3.40 21.64 10.98
C ARG A 65 -3.44 20.42 10.06
N ARG A 66 -3.05 19.25 10.55
CA ARG A 66 -3.13 18.00 9.77
C ARG A 66 -4.58 17.56 9.55
N MET A 67 -5.43 17.70 10.55
CA MET A 67 -6.85 17.34 10.45
C MET A 67 -7.62 18.28 9.54
N GLU A 68 -7.35 19.58 9.58
CA GLU A 68 -7.92 20.55 8.63
C GLU A 68 -7.57 20.21 7.18
N LYS A 69 -6.29 19.87 6.92
CA LYS A 69 -5.85 19.40 5.60
C LYS A 69 -6.53 18.08 5.19
N TYR A 70 -6.81 17.21 6.15
CA TYR A 70 -7.53 15.96 5.91
C TYR A 70 -9.01 16.20 5.56
N GLU A 71 -9.73 17.00 6.35
CA GLU A 71 -11.15 17.29 6.12
C GLU A 71 -11.36 18.04 4.78
N THR A 72 -10.51 19.02 4.46
CA THR A 72 -10.57 19.70 3.15
C THR A 72 -10.35 18.75 1.98
N LEU A 73 -9.48 17.75 2.12
CA LEU A 73 -9.24 16.74 1.09
C LEU A 73 -10.41 15.75 0.97
N LYS A 74 -10.95 15.31 2.10
CA LYS A 74 -12.12 14.43 2.20
C LYS A 74 -13.34 15.10 1.59
N GLU A 75 -13.57 16.38 1.88
CA GLU A 75 -14.66 17.15 1.31
C GLU A 75 -14.50 17.32 -0.21
N LYS A 76 -13.30 17.66 -0.71
CA LYS A 76 -13.03 17.71 -2.15
C LYS A 76 -13.31 16.37 -2.85
N ARG A 77 -12.96 15.24 -2.22
CA ARG A 77 -13.24 13.89 -2.74
C ARG A 77 -14.73 13.61 -2.75
N SER A 78 -15.44 13.94 -1.67
CA SER A 78 -16.89 13.81 -1.56
C SER A 78 -17.62 14.64 -2.63
N GLN A 79 -17.26 15.91 -2.79
CA GLN A 79 -17.82 16.79 -3.84
C GLN A 79 -17.56 16.23 -5.24
N ALA A 80 -16.35 15.71 -5.51
CA ALA A 80 -16.03 15.09 -6.80
C ALA A 80 -16.83 13.80 -7.05
N ALA A 81 -17.07 12.98 -6.03
CA ALA A 81 -17.89 11.78 -6.11
C ALA A 81 -19.37 12.13 -6.36
N ASN A 82 -19.91 13.08 -5.57
CA ASN A 82 -21.27 13.59 -5.74
C ASN A 82 -21.48 14.22 -7.13
N ALA A 83 -20.49 14.94 -7.65
CA ALA A 83 -20.55 15.49 -9.00
C ALA A 83 -20.56 14.39 -10.09
N ARG A 84 -19.92 13.24 -9.86
CA ARG A 84 -19.99 12.07 -10.77
C ARG A 84 -21.37 11.42 -10.71
N TRP A 85 -21.83 11.07 -9.52
CA TRP A 85 -23.11 10.39 -9.32
C TRP A 85 -24.31 11.25 -9.75
N ASN A 86 -24.28 12.56 -9.49
CA ASN A 86 -25.33 13.47 -9.96
C ASN A 86 -25.30 13.68 -11.49
N LYS A 87 -24.16 13.47 -12.15
CA LYS A 87 -24.03 13.54 -13.62
C LYS A 87 -24.55 12.27 -14.30
N GLU A 88 -24.51 11.13 -13.61
CA GLU A 88 -25.13 9.87 -14.04
C GLU A 88 -26.66 9.91 -13.88
N ARG A 89 -27.18 10.40 -12.74
CA ARG A 89 -28.63 10.61 -12.54
C ARG A 89 -29.25 11.57 -13.56
N LYS A 90 -28.53 12.64 -13.97
CA LYS A 90 -28.97 13.57 -15.03
C LYS A 90 -28.94 12.97 -16.44
N LYS A 91 -28.21 11.87 -16.67
CA LYS A 91 -28.24 11.12 -17.94
C LYS A 91 -29.42 10.15 -17.99
N GLU A 92 -29.73 9.49 -16.87
CA GLU A 92 -30.90 8.61 -16.74
C GLU A 92 -32.22 9.37 -16.87
N SER A 93 -32.29 10.62 -16.38
CA SER A 93 -33.47 11.46 -16.58
C SER A 93 -33.66 11.96 -18.02
N LYS A 94 -32.66 11.85 -18.89
CA LYS A 94 -32.75 12.19 -20.33
C LYS A 94 -32.99 10.97 -21.23
N SER A 95 -32.86 9.75 -20.73
CA SER A 95 -33.07 8.52 -21.51
C SER A 95 -34.53 8.03 -21.56
N ASN A 96 -35.44 8.62 -20.79
CA ASN A 96 -36.87 8.28 -20.83
C ASN A 96 -37.67 8.98 -21.96
N THR A 97 -37.00 9.67 -22.89
CA THR A 97 -37.67 10.26 -24.06
C THR A 97 -36.92 9.95 -25.35
N LYS A 98 -36.97 8.68 -25.80
CA LYS A 98 -37.30 8.30 -27.19
C LYS A 98 -37.18 6.79 -27.39
N LYS A 99 -38.36 6.17 -27.46
CA LYS A 99 -38.64 4.84 -28.01
C LYS A 99 -38.18 4.73 -29.48
N LYS A 100 -37.81 3.48 -29.82
CA LYS A 100 -38.02 2.73 -31.09
C LYS A 100 -36.90 2.60 -32.15
N GLN A 101 -36.67 1.30 -32.44
CA GLN A 101 -36.23 0.65 -33.70
C GLN A 101 -34.73 0.74 -34.01
N LYS A 102 -33.98 -0.37 -34.09
CA LYS A 102 -34.15 -1.47 -35.05
C LYS A 102 -33.48 -2.76 -34.54
N GLN A 103 -34.20 -3.89 -34.66
CA GLN A 103 -33.68 -5.24 -34.46
C GLN A 103 -32.72 -5.60 -35.61
N CYS A 104 -31.51 -6.08 -35.30
CA CYS A 104 -30.61 -6.68 -36.28
C CYS A 104 -31.12 -8.09 -36.63
N LYS A 105 -31.59 -8.28 -37.86
CA LYS A 105 -31.65 -9.61 -38.50
C LYS A 105 -30.36 -9.79 -39.28
N CYS A 106 -29.47 -10.62 -38.77
CA CYS A 106 -28.29 -11.08 -39.49
C CYS A 106 -28.74 -11.93 -40.69
N ILE A 107 -28.43 -11.49 -41.91
CA ILE A 107 -28.49 -12.33 -43.12
C ILE A 107 -27.05 -12.57 -43.57
N LYS A 108 -26.78 -13.86 -43.78
CA LYS A 108 -25.53 -14.47 -44.27
C LYS A 108 -25.07 -13.85 -45.59
N GLY A 109 -23.75 -13.68 -45.70
CA GLY A 109 -23.04 -13.67 -46.98
C GLY A 109 -22.72 -12.28 -47.54
N TYR A 110 -21.43 -12.10 -47.86
CA TYR A 110 -20.86 -10.99 -48.63
C TYR A 110 -20.78 -9.61 -47.95
N CYS A 111 -19.61 -9.35 -47.35
CA CYS A 111 -18.95 -8.07 -47.53
C CYS A 111 -17.44 -8.30 -47.67
N ILE A 112 -17.04 -8.65 -48.90
CA ILE A 112 -15.69 -8.36 -49.39
C ILE A 112 -15.61 -6.84 -49.50
N SER A 113 -14.56 -6.30 -48.89
CA SER A 113 -14.10 -4.92 -48.86
C SER A 113 -14.47 -4.07 -50.08
N ASN A 114 -15.03 -2.87 -49.87
CA ASN A 114 -14.44 -1.60 -50.35
C ASN A 114 -15.27 -0.41 -49.84
N ALA A 115 -14.72 0.40 -48.95
CA ALA A 115 -15.26 1.73 -48.67
C ALA A 115 -14.11 2.66 -48.28
N ASN A 116 -13.56 3.33 -49.28
CA ASN A 116 -12.83 4.58 -49.13
C ASN A 116 -13.75 5.62 -48.46
N ALA A 117 -13.86 5.57 -47.14
CA ALA A 117 -14.50 6.62 -46.36
C ALA A 117 -13.40 7.61 -45.92
N TYR A 118 -13.35 8.74 -46.61
CA TYR A 118 -12.57 9.93 -46.30
C TYR A 118 -12.45 10.13 -44.77
N LYS A 119 -11.24 9.92 -44.23
CA LYS A 119 -10.90 10.36 -42.87
C LYS A 119 -10.87 11.89 -42.85
N LYS A 120 -12.00 12.53 -42.55
CA LYS A 120 -11.97 13.89 -42.01
C LYS A 120 -11.26 13.83 -40.65
N ARG A 121 -9.94 14.03 -40.66
CA ARG A 121 -9.14 14.32 -39.47
C ARG A 121 -9.66 15.63 -38.87
N TYR A 122 -10.49 15.54 -37.84
CA TYR A 122 -10.56 16.63 -36.88
C TYR A 122 -9.21 16.66 -36.16
N LYS A 123 -8.35 17.63 -36.54
CA LYS A 123 -7.22 18.03 -35.71
C LYS A 123 -7.78 18.73 -34.47
N SER A 124 -8.08 17.97 -33.42
CA SER A 124 -8.16 18.55 -32.07
C SER A 124 -6.77 18.45 -31.45
N ASN A 125 -6.08 19.59 -31.44
CA ASN A 125 -4.83 19.71 -30.71
C ASN A 125 -5.09 19.65 -29.21
N THR A 126 -4.21 18.91 -28.54
CA THR A 126 -3.71 19.11 -27.18
C THR A 126 -4.46 18.51 -25.97
N LYS A 127 -3.72 17.63 -25.29
CA LYS A 127 -3.75 17.24 -23.87
C LYS A 127 -4.70 16.13 -23.38
N LEU A 128 -5.82 15.82 -24.03
CA LEU A 128 -6.72 14.79 -23.50
C LEU A 128 -6.24 13.33 -23.72
N CYS A 129 -5.55 13.06 -24.84
CA CYS A 129 -5.09 11.70 -25.17
C CYS A 129 -3.91 11.21 -24.32
N LYS A 130 -3.05 12.09 -23.80
CA LYS A 130 -1.93 11.67 -22.92
C LYS A 130 -2.44 11.13 -21.59
N LEU A 131 -3.50 11.71 -21.03
CA LEU A 131 -4.01 11.32 -19.71
C LEU A 131 -4.67 9.92 -19.72
N ASN A 132 -5.37 9.57 -20.80
CA ASN A 132 -5.98 8.24 -20.95
C ASN A 132 -4.95 7.16 -21.29
N GLN A 133 -3.87 7.48 -22.00
CA GLN A 133 -2.74 6.56 -22.16
C GLN A 133 -2.00 6.34 -20.84
N ILE A 134 -1.76 7.38 -20.04
CA ILE A 134 -1.11 7.24 -18.72
C ILE A 134 -1.98 6.45 -17.74
N LYS A 135 -3.29 6.71 -17.67
CA LYS A 135 -4.22 5.91 -16.85
C LYS A 135 -4.38 4.48 -17.34
N SER A 136 -4.49 4.26 -18.66
CA SER A 136 -4.54 2.91 -19.21
C SER A 136 -3.23 2.16 -19.01
N ASN A 137 -2.09 2.86 -19.00
CA ASN A 137 -0.78 2.26 -18.74
C ASN A 137 -0.60 1.96 -17.25
N GLN A 138 -1.06 2.82 -16.33
CA GLN A 138 -1.13 2.51 -14.89
C GLN A 138 -2.08 1.35 -14.58
N ILE A 139 -3.27 1.31 -15.20
CA ILE A 139 -4.24 0.22 -15.03
C ILE A 139 -3.72 -1.09 -15.67
N LYS A 140 -2.92 -1.02 -16.74
CA LYS A 140 -2.20 -2.19 -17.29
C LYS A 140 -1.00 -2.61 -16.44
N LEU A 141 -0.27 -1.66 -15.85
CA LEU A 141 0.83 -1.92 -14.88
C LEU A 141 0.31 -2.58 -13.59
N ASN A 142 -0.93 -2.32 -13.19
CA ASN A 142 -1.55 -2.94 -12.02
C ASN A 142 -2.05 -4.38 -12.26
N LYS A 143 -1.88 -4.93 -13.47
CA LYS A 143 -2.04 -6.37 -13.74
C LYS A 143 -0.67 -7.04 -13.84
N ILE A 144 0.23 -6.80 -12.89
CA ILE A 144 1.38 -7.69 -12.73
C ILE A 144 0.84 -8.94 -12.04
N LYS A 145 0.69 -10.02 -12.81
CA LYS A 145 0.43 -11.33 -12.22
C LYS A 145 1.73 -11.77 -11.56
N LEU A 146 1.72 -11.99 -10.24
CA LEU A 146 2.89 -12.49 -9.50
C LEU A 146 3.46 -13.78 -10.15
N ASN A 147 2.57 -14.56 -10.75
CA ASN A 147 2.79 -15.84 -11.41
C ASN A 147 3.71 -15.76 -12.65
N GLU A 148 4.02 -14.56 -13.15
CA GLU A 148 4.87 -14.34 -14.32
C GLU A 148 6.35 -14.11 -13.96
N ILE A 149 6.69 -13.97 -12.67
CA ILE A 149 8.07 -13.79 -12.23
C ILE A 149 8.70 -15.13 -11.89
N THR A 150 9.81 -15.42 -12.56
CA THR A 150 10.56 -16.67 -12.40
C THR A 150 11.93 -16.46 -11.76
N SER A 151 12.40 -15.22 -11.64
CA SER A 151 13.68 -14.87 -11.02
C SER A 151 13.71 -13.41 -10.56
N ILE A 152 14.36 -13.15 -9.43
CA ILE A 152 14.74 -11.82 -8.93
C ILE A 152 15.95 -11.33 -9.73
N PHE A 153 16.86 -12.21 -10.12
CA PHE A 153 18.07 -11.88 -10.84
C PHE A 153 17.86 -11.85 -12.36
N PRO A 154 18.82 -11.31 -13.15
CA PRO A 154 18.76 -11.41 -14.61
C PRO A 154 18.80 -12.88 -15.03
N SER A 155 18.18 -13.22 -16.18
CA SER A 155 17.98 -14.59 -16.68
C SER A 155 19.24 -15.46 -16.85
N SER A 156 20.44 -14.88 -16.69
CA SER A 156 21.73 -15.59 -16.72
C SER A 156 22.29 -15.94 -15.33
N TYR A 157 21.64 -15.51 -14.24
CA TYR A 157 22.09 -15.78 -12.88
C TYR A 157 21.67 -17.19 -12.46
N LYS A 158 22.64 -17.98 -11.97
CA LYS A 158 22.37 -19.25 -11.30
C LYS A 158 22.52 -19.02 -9.82
N ALA A 159 21.41 -19.01 -9.09
CA ALA A 159 21.41 -19.11 -7.64
C ALA A 159 22.23 -20.34 -7.24
N LYS A 160 23.15 -20.16 -6.31
CA LYS A 160 24.04 -21.21 -5.84
C LYS A 160 23.95 -21.20 -4.32
N LYS A 161 23.58 -22.34 -3.75
CA LYS A 161 23.58 -22.54 -2.30
C LYS A 161 24.92 -22.09 -1.74
N ASN A 162 24.86 -21.16 -0.81
CA ASN A 162 26.04 -20.57 -0.21
C ASN A 162 26.50 -21.48 0.95
N LYS A 163 27.32 -22.49 0.62
CA LYS A 163 27.85 -23.46 1.60
C LYS A 163 28.48 -22.80 2.83
N THR A 164 29.13 -21.65 2.64
CA THR A 164 29.77 -20.90 3.73
C THR A 164 28.77 -20.41 4.78
N LEU A 165 27.54 -20.06 4.40
CA LEU A 165 26.52 -19.64 5.37
C LEU A 165 25.92 -20.84 6.12
N ASP A 166 25.82 -22.00 5.46
CA ASP A 166 25.29 -23.22 6.09
C ASP A 166 26.20 -23.72 7.22
N ASP A 167 27.51 -23.57 7.05
CA ASP A 167 28.52 -24.00 8.03
C ASP A 167 28.65 -23.01 9.21
N MET A 168 28.14 -21.77 9.06
CA MET A 168 28.18 -20.73 10.10
C MET A 168 27.03 -20.79 11.10
N MET A 169 25.98 -21.57 10.82
CA MET A 169 24.83 -21.74 11.71
C MET A 169 25.04 -22.93 12.63
N ASP A 170 24.69 -22.77 13.91
CA ASP A 170 24.48 -23.93 14.77
C ASP A 170 23.16 -24.66 14.42
N ASP A 171 22.97 -25.86 14.98
CA ASP A 171 21.81 -26.70 14.66
C ASP A 171 20.47 -26.07 15.11
N THR A 172 20.48 -25.25 16.16
CA THR A 172 19.29 -24.51 16.62
C THR A 172 18.94 -23.42 15.62
N GLU A 173 19.93 -22.65 15.17
CA GLU A 173 19.72 -21.59 14.19
C GLU A 173 19.23 -22.14 12.85
N LYS A 174 19.71 -23.32 12.44
CA LYS A 174 19.23 -24.02 11.24
C LYS A 174 17.74 -24.35 11.37
N MET A 175 17.32 -24.92 12.49
CA MET A 175 15.91 -25.24 12.74
C MET A 175 15.02 -23.98 12.75
N GLU A 176 15.48 -22.90 13.40
CA GLU A 176 14.75 -21.61 13.42
C GLU A 176 14.59 -21.03 12.02
N TYR A 177 15.66 -21.06 11.21
CA TYR A 177 15.63 -20.62 9.83
C TYR A 177 14.70 -21.49 8.96
N GLU A 178 14.75 -22.81 9.12
CA GLU A 178 13.86 -23.72 8.40
C GLU A 178 12.39 -23.48 8.75
N LEU A 179 12.08 -23.23 10.02
CA LEU A 179 10.74 -22.85 10.47
C LEU A 179 10.28 -21.52 9.85
N MET A 180 11.17 -20.52 9.80
CA MET A 180 10.91 -19.24 9.16
C MET A 180 10.63 -19.41 7.66
N ILE A 181 11.40 -20.25 6.95
CA ILE A 181 11.16 -20.56 5.54
C ILE A 181 9.86 -21.33 5.33
N HIS A 182 9.51 -22.25 6.24
CA HIS A 182 8.23 -22.94 6.22
C HIS A 182 7.06 -21.95 6.30
N ASN A 183 7.13 -20.95 7.18
CA ASN A 183 6.11 -19.90 7.31
C ASN A 183 6.00 -18.99 6.08
N CYS A 184 6.99 -19.03 5.18
CA CYS A 184 6.95 -18.31 3.91
C CYS A 184 6.16 -19.02 2.81
N GLU A 185 5.77 -20.28 3.02
CA GLU A 185 4.99 -21.09 2.06
C GLU A 185 5.63 -21.03 0.66
N MET A 186 6.94 -21.29 0.57
CA MET A 186 7.73 -21.12 -0.66
C MET A 186 7.23 -21.96 -1.86
N ASN A 187 6.39 -22.96 -1.62
CA ASN A 187 5.71 -23.77 -2.62
C ASN A 187 4.77 -22.98 -3.54
N ILE A 188 4.39 -21.75 -3.17
CA ILE A 188 3.60 -20.85 -4.03
C ILE A 188 4.42 -20.25 -5.19
N PHE A 189 5.76 -20.31 -5.11
CA PHE A 189 6.66 -19.75 -6.12
C PHE A 189 7.24 -20.84 -7.03
N THR A 190 7.79 -20.43 -8.18
CA THR A 190 8.55 -21.37 -9.01
C THR A 190 9.78 -21.87 -8.24
N PRO A 191 10.25 -23.12 -8.47
CA PRO A 191 11.38 -23.67 -7.74
C PRO A 191 12.63 -22.78 -7.79
N GLU A 192 12.91 -22.17 -8.94
CA GLU A 192 14.06 -21.27 -9.13
C GLU A 192 13.94 -20.01 -8.26
N LEU A 193 12.76 -19.40 -8.25
CA LEU A 193 12.47 -18.19 -7.50
C LEU A 193 12.48 -18.47 -5.99
N ALA A 194 11.91 -19.59 -5.56
CA ALA A 194 11.92 -20.03 -4.17
C ALA A 194 13.35 -20.20 -3.63
N ILE A 195 14.26 -20.78 -4.45
CA ILE A 195 15.68 -20.92 -4.09
C ILE A 195 16.33 -19.55 -3.93
N GLU A 196 16.13 -18.64 -4.89
CA GLU A 196 16.69 -17.29 -4.84
C GLU A 196 16.21 -16.51 -3.61
N MET A 197 14.91 -16.53 -3.33
CA MET A 197 14.32 -15.87 -2.18
C MET A 197 14.85 -16.46 -0.87
N SER A 198 14.96 -17.79 -0.78
CA SER A 198 15.52 -18.47 0.38
C SER A 198 16.98 -18.05 0.61
N GLU A 199 17.82 -18.02 -0.42
CA GLU A 199 19.22 -17.58 -0.29
C GLU A 199 19.32 -16.12 0.19
N ILE A 200 18.47 -15.23 -0.33
CA ILE A 200 18.45 -13.83 0.09
C ILE A 200 17.99 -13.71 1.56
N LEU A 201 16.96 -14.44 1.96
CA LEU A 201 16.48 -14.46 3.34
C LEU A 201 17.52 -15.05 4.29
N LYS A 202 18.23 -16.12 3.90
CA LYS A 202 19.35 -16.67 4.67
C LYS A 202 20.41 -15.62 4.94
N GLU A 203 20.80 -14.84 3.93
CA GLU A 203 21.77 -13.76 4.14
C GLU A 203 21.27 -12.65 5.06
N MET A 204 19.98 -12.35 5.04
CA MET A 204 19.40 -11.36 5.97
C MET A 204 19.28 -11.93 7.38
N TYR A 205 19.02 -13.23 7.51
CA TYR A 205 18.96 -13.93 8.79
C TYR A 205 20.31 -13.97 9.50
N MET A 206 21.41 -14.22 8.77
CA MET A 206 22.77 -14.20 9.36
C MET A 206 23.25 -12.83 9.78
N ASN A 207 22.65 -11.76 9.26
CA ASN A 207 23.07 -10.41 9.60
C ASN A 207 22.40 -10.00 10.93
N PRO A 208 23.17 -9.71 11.99
CA PRO A 208 22.64 -9.32 13.30
C PRO A 208 21.64 -8.16 13.23
N ASP A 209 21.88 -7.18 12.35
CA ASP A 209 21.05 -5.99 12.22
C ASP A 209 19.66 -6.28 11.65
N THR A 210 19.50 -7.39 10.93
CA THR A 210 18.25 -7.75 10.23
C THR A 210 17.62 -9.04 10.73
N ARG A 211 18.33 -9.85 11.54
CA ARG A 211 17.89 -11.16 12.02
C ARG A 211 16.53 -11.13 12.71
N GLU A 212 16.39 -10.29 13.74
CA GLU A 212 15.17 -10.19 14.54
C GLU A 212 13.95 -9.82 13.68
N LYS A 213 14.12 -8.84 12.77
CA LYS A 213 13.05 -8.43 11.85
C LYS A 213 12.68 -9.56 10.89
N VAL A 214 13.67 -10.27 10.36
CA VAL A 214 13.48 -11.29 9.31
C VAL A 214 12.81 -12.54 9.88
N GLN A 215 13.00 -12.86 11.16
CA GLN A 215 12.29 -13.97 11.82
C GLN A 215 10.76 -13.84 11.74
N GLU A 216 10.22 -12.62 11.67
CA GLU A 216 8.78 -12.37 11.55
C GLU A 216 8.25 -12.40 10.11
N ILE A 217 9.07 -12.82 9.15
CA ILE A 217 8.62 -12.93 7.76
C ILE A 217 7.67 -14.12 7.59
N ASN A 218 6.67 -13.95 6.74
CA ASN A 218 5.71 -14.99 6.36
C ASN A 218 5.33 -14.84 4.89
N SER A 219 4.51 -15.77 4.38
CA SER A 219 4.10 -15.80 2.98
C SER A 219 3.49 -14.48 2.50
N LYS A 220 2.63 -13.85 3.31
CA LYS A 220 2.00 -12.56 3.00
C LYS A 220 3.02 -11.43 2.83
N LYS A 221 3.91 -11.25 3.81
CA LYS A 221 4.95 -10.21 3.76
C LYS A 221 5.92 -10.47 2.60
N LEU A 222 6.23 -11.74 2.32
CA LEU A 222 7.11 -12.12 1.24
C LEU A 222 6.50 -11.85 -0.14
N CYS A 223 5.21 -12.18 -0.33
CA CYS A 223 4.46 -11.84 -1.54
C CYS A 223 4.39 -10.33 -1.76
N TYR A 224 4.17 -9.56 -0.69
CA TYR A 224 4.17 -8.11 -0.75
C TYR A 224 5.55 -7.54 -1.16
N ALA A 225 6.64 -8.06 -0.59
CA ALA A 225 7.99 -7.68 -0.98
C ALA A 225 8.25 -7.96 -2.48
N LEU A 226 7.84 -9.13 -2.96
CA LEU A 226 7.97 -9.49 -4.37
C LEU A 226 7.12 -8.58 -5.27
N LYS A 227 5.88 -8.27 -4.89
CA LYS A 227 5.02 -7.33 -5.61
C LYS A 227 5.67 -5.95 -5.75
N ASN A 228 6.23 -5.41 -4.66
CA ASN A 228 6.91 -4.10 -4.72
C ASN A 228 8.15 -4.13 -5.58
N TYR A 229 8.94 -5.20 -5.50
CA TYR A 229 10.10 -5.41 -6.35
C TYR A 229 9.70 -5.38 -7.83
N THR A 230 8.60 -6.03 -8.20
CA THR A 230 8.20 -6.21 -9.59
C THR A 230 7.59 -4.94 -10.18
N ILE A 231 6.80 -4.22 -9.38
CA ILE A 231 6.33 -2.87 -9.73
C ILE A 231 7.52 -1.95 -9.98
N ALA A 232 8.48 -1.93 -9.05
CA ALA A 232 9.66 -1.09 -9.19
C ALA A 232 10.49 -1.44 -10.43
N ASN A 233 10.70 -2.74 -10.69
CA ASN A 233 11.46 -3.22 -11.85
C ASN A 233 10.76 -2.92 -13.18
N THR A 234 9.42 -2.93 -13.19
CA THR A 234 8.61 -2.57 -14.37
C THR A 234 8.69 -1.08 -14.67
N ILE A 235 8.74 -0.23 -13.64
CA ILE A 235 8.84 1.23 -13.80
C ILE A 235 10.27 1.64 -14.18
N SER A 236 11.25 1.05 -13.52
CA SER A 236 12.66 1.33 -13.72
C SER A 236 13.47 0.05 -13.56
N GLN A 237 14.19 -0.34 -14.60
CA GLN A 237 15.04 -1.51 -14.56
C GLN A 237 16.01 -1.44 -13.36
N ILE A 238 15.89 -2.40 -12.44
CA ILE A 238 16.67 -2.43 -11.22
C ILE A 238 18.11 -2.85 -11.56
N LYS A 239 19.07 -1.98 -11.20
CA LYS A 239 20.50 -2.23 -11.46
C LYS A 239 21.14 -3.21 -10.48
N ILE A 240 20.64 -3.28 -9.24
CA ILE A 240 21.15 -4.17 -8.18
C ILE A 240 19.99 -4.97 -7.59
N PRO A 241 19.51 -6.01 -8.31
CA PRO A 241 18.33 -6.79 -7.95
C PRO A 241 18.26 -7.25 -6.49
N LYS A 242 19.31 -7.93 -6.05
CA LYS A 242 19.42 -8.51 -4.71
C LYS A 242 19.29 -7.46 -3.61
N ALA A 243 20.07 -6.38 -3.70
CA ALA A 243 20.06 -5.32 -2.69
C ALA A 243 18.71 -4.59 -2.66
N TYR A 244 18.07 -4.41 -3.82
CA TYR A 244 16.75 -3.81 -3.88
C TYR A 244 15.68 -4.74 -3.28
N PHE A 245 15.73 -6.04 -3.59
CA PHE A 245 14.81 -7.02 -3.01
C PHE A 245 14.93 -7.09 -1.47
N LYS A 246 16.16 -7.05 -0.91
CA LYS A 246 16.36 -6.93 0.54
C LYS A 246 15.65 -5.71 1.14
N LYS A 247 15.66 -4.56 0.44
CA LYS A 247 14.90 -3.36 0.86
C LYS A 247 13.39 -3.58 0.80
N CYS A 248 12.90 -4.29 -0.22
CA CYS A 248 11.48 -4.65 -0.32
C CYS A 248 11.06 -5.55 0.84
N VAL A 249 11.89 -6.52 1.24
CA VAL A 249 11.64 -7.39 2.41
C VAL A 249 11.57 -6.58 3.70
N LEU A 250 12.55 -5.71 3.96
CA LEU A 250 12.52 -4.86 5.16
C LEU A 250 11.30 -3.93 5.18
N SER A 251 10.94 -3.34 4.04
CA SER A 251 9.73 -2.53 3.92
C SER A 251 8.45 -3.33 4.13
N ALA A 252 8.43 -4.61 3.79
CA ALA A 252 7.29 -5.50 4.03
C ALA A 252 7.14 -5.84 5.52
N LEU A 253 8.26 -6.01 6.23
CA LEU A 253 8.29 -6.28 7.66
C LEU A 253 7.81 -5.08 8.49
N GLU A 254 8.03 -3.86 8.01
CA GLU A 254 7.57 -2.61 8.66
C GLU A 254 6.11 -2.24 8.35
N GLN A 255 5.38 -3.08 7.60
CA GLN A 255 3.96 -2.84 7.33
C GLN A 255 3.11 -3.00 8.58
N THR A 256 2.41 -1.92 8.94
CA THR A 256 1.34 -1.95 9.94
C THR A 256 0.03 -2.51 9.35
N GLU A 257 -0.91 -2.95 10.18
CA GLU A 257 -2.28 -3.36 9.77
C GLU A 257 -3.02 -2.31 8.91
N LEU A 258 -2.70 -1.02 9.07
CA LEU A 258 -3.25 0.05 8.22
C LEU A 258 -2.76 -0.02 6.76
N SER A 259 -1.57 -0.57 6.54
CA SER A 259 -0.95 -0.69 5.20
C SER A 259 -1.60 -1.82 4.39
N THR A 260 -2.06 -2.88 5.07
CA THR A 260 -2.74 -4.01 4.42
C THR A 260 -4.18 -3.66 4.01
N GLN A 261 -4.84 -2.73 4.71
CA GLN A 261 -6.21 -2.28 4.38
C GLN A 261 -6.33 -1.56 3.02
N TYR A 262 -5.23 -0.99 2.51
CA TYR A 262 -5.20 -0.29 1.21
C TYR A 262 -4.56 -1.11 0.09
N ASP A 263 -4.10 -2.34 0.36
CA ASP A 263 -3.46 -3.20 -0.62
C ASP A 263 -4.44 -4.25 -1.16
N SER A 264 -5.30 -3.80 -2.08
CA SER A 264 -6.39 -4.60 -2.65
C SER A 264 -5.95 -5.84 -3.46
N ASP A 265 -4.68 -5.96 -3.84
CA ASP A 265 -4.21 -7.12 -4.62
C ASP A 265 -3.69 -8.26 -3.74
N THR A 266 -3.18 -7.98 -2.54
CA THR A 266 -2.81 -9.03 -1.56
C THR A 266 -4.07 -9.78 -1.08
N ILE A 267 -5.21 -9.08 -1.05
CA ILE A 267 -6.54 -9.64 -0.77
C ILE A 267 -7.01 -10.57 -1.90
N MET A 268 -6.69 -10.28 -3.16
CA MET A 268 -7.13 -11.10 -4.31
C MET A 268 -6.41 -12.45 -4.40
N MET A 269 -5.18 -12.57 -3.89
CA MET A 269 -4.47 -13.85 -3.82
C MET A 269 -5.13 -14.81 -2.81
N GLN A 270 -5.70 -14.26 -1.72
CA GLN A 270 -6.44 -15.04 -0.71
C GLN A 270 -7.82 -15.49 -1.21
N ILE A 271 -8.44 -14.77 -2.16
CA ILE A 271 -9.77 -15.11 -2.69
C ILE A 271 -9.67 -16.28 -3.68
N SER A 272 -8.58 -16.38 -4.45
CA SER A 272 -8.35 -17.52 -5.35
C SER A 272 -8.11 -18.86 -4.64
N GLU A 273 -7.70 -18.85 -3.37
CA GLU A 273 -7.49 -20.07 -2.56
C GLU A 273 -8.76 -20.55 -1.84
N ALA A 274 -9.81 -19.73 -1.78
CA ALA A 274 -11.09 -20.10 -1.16
C ALA A 274 -12.11 -20.66 -2.16
N GLU A 275 -11.77 -20.69 -3.46
CA GLU A 275 -12.62 -21.17 -4.55
C GLU A 275 -12.17 -22.52 -5.17
N GLU A 276 -11.13 -23.17 -4.61
CA GLU A 276 -10.78 -24.59 -4.85
C GLU A 276 -11.09 -25.46 -3.63
#